data_AF-A0A174Q7B9-F1
#
_entry.id   AF-A0A174Q7B9-F1
#
_cell.length_a   1.000
_cell.length_b   1.000
_cell.length_c   1.000
_cell.angle_alpha   90.00
_cell.angle_beta   90.00
_cell.angle_gamma   90.00
#
_symmetry.space_group_name_H-M   'P 1'
#
loop_
_entity.id
_entity.type
_entity.pdbx_description
1 polymer ?
#
loop_
_entity_poly.entity_id
_entity_poly.type
_entity_poly.pdbx_seq_one_letter_code
_entity_poly.pdbx_strand_id
1 'polypeptide(L)' 'MGFFSGCMDARNMTSIEEVKCPKCSADIEVFVRDGKTVGDSVCDNCGYTIKENQIIQL' A
#
# COMPACT_ATOMS: atom_id res chain seq x y z
N MET A 1 -27.60 10.35 27.58
CA MET A 1 -26.71 10.84 26.51
C MET A 1 -25.38 10.08 26.59
N GLY A 2 -25.29 8.92 25.95
CA GLY A 2 -24.05 8.14 25.90
C GLY A 2 -23.17 8.69 24.78
N PHE A 3 -22.07 9.34 25.15
CA PHE A 3 -21.10 9.89 24.21
C PHE A 3 -20.37 8.74 23.50
N PHE A 4 -20.77 8.49 22.25
CA PHE A 4 -19.96 7.80 21.26
C PHE A 4 -18.76 8.70 20.94
N SER A 5 -17.65 8.55 21.65
CA SER A 5 -16.41 9.26 21.35
C SER A 5 -15.25 8.29 21.36
N GLY A 6 -14.87 7.90 20.15
CA GLY A 6 -13.72 7.06 19.85
C GLY A 6 -13.71 6.65 18.39
N CYS A 7 -14.25 7.47 17.49
CA CYS A 7 -14.02 7.29 16.06
C CYS A 7 -12.69 7.98 15.72
N MET A 8 -11.89 7.27 14.92
CA MET A 8 -10.92 7.80 13.93
C MET A 8 -9.41 7.84 14.29
N ASP A 9 -8.88 6.94 15.12
CA ASP A 9 -7.43 6.71 15.17
C ASP A 9 -6.98 5.69 14.10
N ALA A 10 -7.33 5.94 12.83
CA ALA A 10 -6.75 5.25 11.67
C ALA A 10 -6.12 6.24 10.67
N ARG A 11 -5.88 7.49 11.09
CA ARG A 11 -5.38 8.57 10.22
C ARG A 11 -3.90 8.45 9.84
N ASN A 12 -3.21 7.41 10.30
CA ASN A 12 -1.87 7.06 9.87
C ASN A 12 -1.73 5.53 9.64
N MET A 13 -2.81 4.87 9.22
CA MET A 13 -2.73 3.48 8.79
C MET A 13 -2.18 3.46 7.37
N THR A 14 -0.86 3.45 7.25
CA THR A 14 -0.23 2.91 6.04
C THR A 14 -0.65 1.44 6.00
N SER A 15 -1.56 1.10 5.10
CA SER A 15 -1.95 -0.29 4.86
C SER A 15 -0.89 -0.93 3.98
N ILE A 16 -0.51 -2.16 4.31
CA ILE A 16 0.35 -2.95 3.44
C ILE A 16 -0.59 -3.73 2.54
N GLU A 17 -0.50 -3.51 1.24
CA GLU A 17 -1.27 -4.26 0.24
C GLU A 17 -0.30 -5.16 -0.53
N GLU A 18 -0.74 -6.39 -0.79
CA GLU A 18 0.01 -7.36 -1.58
C GLU A 18 -0.36 -7.18 -3.05
N VAL A 19 0.55 -6.64 -3.85
CA VAL A 19 0.35 -6.46 -5.30
C VAL A 19 1.19 -7.44 -6.08
N LYS A 20 0.66 -7.89 -7.22
CA LYS A 20 1.43 -8.74 -8.12
C LYS A 20 2.31 -7.88 -9.02
N CYS A 21 3.58 -8.25 -9.10
CA CYS A 21 4.51 -7.66 -10.03
C CYS A 21 3.98 -7.85 -11.46
N PRO A 22 3.80 -6.79 -12.25
CA PRO A 22 3.37 -6.92 -13.65
C PRO A 22 4.41 -7.63 -14.54
N LYS A 23 5.65 -7.80 -14.06
CA LYS A 23 6.76 -8.37 -14.82
C LYS A 23 6.97 -9.86 -14.55
N CYS A 24 6.89 -10.29 -13.30
CA CYS A 24 7.13 -11.69 -12.92
C CYS A 24 5.97 -12.34 -12.16
N SER A 25 4.87 -11.61 -11.93
CA SER A 25 3.70 -12.07 -11.15
C SER A 25 4.02 -12.47 -9.70
N ALA A 26 5.19 -12.10 -9.19
CA ALA A 26 5.53 -12.26 -7.78
C ALA A 26 4.70 -11.31 -6.92
N ASP A 27 4.29 -11.77 -5.76
CA ASP A 27 3.78 -10.98 -4.66
C ASP A 27 4.84 -9.95 -4.20
N ILE A 28 4.44 -8.69 -4.15
CA ILE A 28 5.24 -7.57 -3.62
C ILE A 28 4.37 -6.87 -2.60
N GLU A 29 4.89 -6.75 -1.38
CA GLU A 29 4.26 -5.97 -0.33
C GLU A 29 4.56 -4.49 -0.59
N VAL A 30 3.52 -3.73 -0.94
CA VAL A 30 3.64 -2.28 -1.12
C VAL A 30 2.91 -1.56 -0.01
N PHE A 31 3.59 -0.56 0.55
CA PHE A 31 2.97 0.33 1.52
C PHE A 31 2.06 1.28 0.77
N VAL A 32 0.77 1.28 1.10
CA VAL A 32 -0.19 2.22 0.56
C VAL A 32 -0.83 3.08 1.63
N ARG A 33 -0.99 4.35 1.29
CA ARG A 33 -1.63 5.34 2.13
C ARG A 33 -2.60 6.10 1.26
N ASP A 34 -3.86 6.15 1.68
CA ASP A 34 -4.90 6.89 0.97
C ASP A 34 -5.08 6.41 -0.51
N GLY A 35 -4.87 5.11 -0.76
CA GLY A 35 -4.99 4.51 -2.11
C GLY A 35 -3.78 4.74 -3.03
N LYS A 36 -2.66 5.24 -2.50
CA LYS A 36 -1.43 5.51 -3.24
C LYS A 36 -0.26 4.80 -2.58
N THR A 37 0.67 4.29 -3.38
CA THR A 37 1.94 3.75 -2.84
C THR A 37 2.72 4.85 -2.13
N VAL A 38 3.20 4.58 -0.93
CA VAL A 38 4.07 5.47 -0.13
C VAL A 38 5.46 4.86 -0.06
N GLY A 39 6.30 5.23 -1.01
CA GLY A 39 7.67 4.73 -1.16
C GLY A 39 7.88 3.96 -2.47
N ASP A 40 9.14 3.83 -2.84
CA ASP A 40 9.55 2.90 -3.87
C ASP A 40 9.58 1.47 -3.32
N SER A 41 9.06 0.53 -4.09
CA SER A 41 9.03 -0.90 -3.72
C SER A 41 9.72 -1.67 -4.83
N VAL A 42 10.83 -2.33 -4.52
CA VAL A 42 11.57 -3.13 -5.50
C VAL A 42 11.12 -4.58 -5.38
N CYS A 43 10.73 -5.16 -6.50
CA CYS A 43 10.44 -6.59 -6.56
C CYS A 43 11.73 -7.39 -6.37
N ASP A 44 11.83 -8.15 -5.27
CA ASP A 44 12.98 -9.02 -5.00
C ASP A 44 13.16 -10.12 -6.05
N ASN A 45 12.08 -10.50 -6.74
CA ASN A 45 12.11 -11.59 -7.70
C ASN A 45 12.66 -11.17 -9.09
N CYS A 46 12.37 -9.96 -9.55
CA CYS A 46 12.75 -9.51 -10.90
C CYS A 46 13.50 -8.17 -10.96
N GLY A 47 13.68 -7.49 -9.82
CA GLY A 47 14.30 -6.18 -9.73
C GLY A 47 13.44 -5.03 -10.27
N TYR A 48 12.13 -5.22 -10.43
CA TYR A 48 11.22 -4.17 -10.90
C TYR A 48 10.91 -3.17 -9.78
N THR A 49 11.23 -1.90 -9.98
CA THR A 49 10.93 -0.82 -9.03
C THR A 49 9.54 -0.23 -9.29
N ILE A 50 8.63 -0.44 -8.35
CA ILE A 50 7.37 0.27 -8.22
C ILE A 50 7.67 1.63 -7.61
N LYS A 51 7.25 2.72 -8.26
CA LYS A 51 7.47 4.07 -7.76
C LYS A 51 6.40 4.45 -6.73
N GLU A 52 6.71 5.42 -5.86
CA GLU A 52 5.69 6.02 -4.99
C GLU A 52 4.60 6.72 -5.82
N ASN A 53 3.44 6.93 -5.21
CA ASN A 53 2.28 7.58 -5.79
C ASN A 53 1.77 6.89 -7.09
N GLN A 54 2.06 5.61 -7.28
CA GLN A 54 1.29 4.81 -8.23
C GLN A 54 -0.06 4.46 -7.60
N ILE A 55 -1.11 4.73 -8.36
CA ILE A 55 -2.46 4.27 -8.03
C ILE A 55 -2.44 2.78 -8.30
N ILE A 56 -2.40 1.97 -7.25
CA ILE A 56 -2.65 0.54 -7.37
C ILE A 56 -4.17 0.37 -7.49
N GLN A 57 -4.63 0.34 -8.74
CA GLN A 57 -5.99 -0.07 -9.04
C GLN A 57 -6.03 -1.60 -8.92
N LEU A 58 -6.67 -2.08 -7.85
CA LEU A 58 -6.97 -3.49 -7.63
C LEU A 58 -7.82 -4.06 -8.77
#